data_AF-A0A940V3L5-F1
#
_entry.id   AF-A0A940V3L5-F1
#
_cell.length_a   1.000
_cell.length_b   1.000
_cell.length_c   1.000
_cell.angle_alpha   90.00
_cell.angle_beta   90.00
_cell.angle_gamma   90.00
#
_symmetry.space_group_name_H-M   'P 1'
#
loop_
_entity.id
_entity.type
_entity.pdbx_description
1 polymer ?
#
loop_
_entity_poly.entity_id
_entity_poly.type
_entity_poly.pdbx_seq_one_letter_code
_entity_poly.pdbx_strand_id
1 'polypeptide(L)'
;MIKLYEKGAYLWNGKEIIPEQEAVAITAKTGIPAEKETARKGTMSYEILTNHNTSGNDKKLKIKFDKLTSHDITFVGIIQTARASGLEQFPVPYVLTNCHNSLCAVGGTINEDDHMFGLSCAKRYGGVYVPPHQAVIHQYAREMLAEGGNMLLGSDSHTRYGALGTMAIGEGGPELVKQLLSRTYDINMPEVVAVYLTGTPRKGVGPQDVALAIIGAVFANGYVNNKVMEFVGDGIENLSVDRN
;
A
#
# COMPACT_ATOMS: atom_id res chain seq x y z
N MET A 1 10.01 24.69 -1.47
CA MET A 1 8.64 25.22 -1.63
C MET A 1 7.85 24.13 -2.35
N ILE A 2 6.69 23.72 -1.83
CA ILE A 2 5.82 22.71 -2.46
C ILE A 2 4.86 23.43 -3.40
N LYS A 3 4.72 22.93 -4.63
CA LYS A 3 3.79 23.44 -5.63
C LYS A 3 2.72 22.37 -5.89
N LEU A 4 1.45 22.78 -5.83
CA LEU A 4 0.30 21.90 -6.13
C LEU A 4 -0.28 22.27 -7.49
N TYR A 5 -0.68 21.26 -8.26
CA TYR A 5 -1.35 21.42 -9.55
C TYR A 5 -2.82 21.02 -9.42
N GLU A 6 -3.74 21.97 -9.57
CA GLU A 6 -5.17 21.71 -9.31
C GLU A 6 -5.89 21.00 -10.46
N LYS A 7 -5.53 21.29 -11.71
CA LYS A 7 -6.24 20.73 -12.88
C LYS A 7 -5.65 19.42 -13.39
N GLY A 8 -4.41 19.11 -13.03
CA GLY A 8 -3.64 17.95 -13.52
C GLY A 8 -2.28 18.36 -14.11
N ALA A 9 -1.40 17.39 -14.28
CA ALA A 9 -0.10 17.55 -14.93
C ALA A 9 0.34 16.24 -15.59
N TYR A 10 1.19 16.35 -16.61
CA TYR A 10 1.85 15.23 -17.27
C TYR A 10 3.31 15.20 -16.86
N LEU A 11 3.85 13.99 -16.71
CA LEU A 11 5.28 13.77 -16.52
C LEU A 11 5.89 13.24 -17.81
N TRP A 12 6.78 14.02 -18.41
CA TRP A 12 7.47 13.65 -19.64
C TRP A 12 8.90 13.19 -19.34
N ASN A 13 9.29 12.03 -19.90
CA ASN A 13 10.61 11.40 -19.74
C ASN A 13 11.09 11.30 -18.29
N GLY A 14 10.16 11.21 -17.33
CA GLY A 14 10.48 11.16 -15.90
C GLY A 14 11.10 12.43 -15.31
N LYS A 15 11.18 13.53 -16.07
CA LYS A 15 11.93 14.75 -15.68
C LYS A 15 11.17 16.06 -15.81
N GLU A 16 10.27 16.17 -16.79
CA GLU A 16 9.59 17.43 -17.09
C GLU A 16 8.12 17.34 -16.68
N ILE A 17 7.69 18.24 -15.77
CA ILE A 17 6.29 18.39 -15.38
C ILE A 17 5.64 19.41 -16.30
N ILE A 18 4.63 18.99 -17.05
CA ILE A 18 3.89 19.86 -17.96
C ILE A 18 2.47 20.02 -17.44
N PRO A 19 2.04 21.23 -17.04
CA PRO A 19 0.68 21.47 -16.57
C PRO A 19 -0.34 21.06 -17.63
N GLU A 20 -1.50 20.55 -17.21
CA GLU A 20 -2.51 20.11 -18.16
C GLU A 20 -2.99 21.21 -19.11
N GLN A 21 -3.01 22.46 -18.67
CA GLN A 21 -3.40 23.61 -19.50
C GLN A 21 -2.43 23.81 -20.69
N GLU A 22 -1.23 23.26 -20.59
CA GLU A 22 -0.18 23.31 -21.61
C GLU A 22 -0.10 22.00 -22.41
N ALA A 23 -1.11 21.12 -22.33
CA ALA A 23 -1.12 19.82 -23.01
C ALA A 23 -0.91 19.91 -24.54
N VAL A 24 -1.29 21.02 -25.18
CA VAL A 24 -1.01 21.26 -26.61
C VAL A 24 0.50 21.27 -26.89
N ALA A 25 1.30 21.76 -25.96
CA ALA A 25 2.76 21.75 -26.06
C ALA A 25 3.34 20.33 -25.97
N ILE A 26 2.66 19.39 -25.30
CA ILE A 26 3.05 17.97 -25.23
C ILE A 26 2.88 17.34 -26.61
N THR A 27 1.70 17.49 -27.22
CA THR A 27 1.43 16.95 -28.55
C THR A 27 2.39 17.53 -29.59
N ALA A 28 2.69 18.83 -29.50
CA ALA A 28 3.65 19.50 -30.39
C ALA A 28 5.10 19.00 -30.20
N LYS A 29 5.53 18.73 -28.96
CA LYS A 29 6.89 18.24 -28.65
C LYS A 29 7.08 16.75 -28.94
N THR A 30 6.05 15.93 -28.71
CA THR A 30 6.16 14.46 -28.66
C THR A 30 5.54 13.77 -29.88
N GLY A 31 4.65 14.45 -30.61
CA GLY A 31 3.81 13.84 -31.64
C GLY A 31 2.75 12.89 -31.11
N ILE A 32 2.66 12.70 -29.78
CA ILE A 32 1.70 11.83 -29.12
C ILE A 32 0.55 12.70 -28.58
N PRO A 33 -0.72 12.37 -28.86
CA PRO A 33 -1.85 13.05 -28.25
C PRO A 33 -1.76 12.99 -26.72
N ALA A 34 -1.78 14.15 -26.07
CA ALA A 34 -1.77 14.27 -24.62
C ALA A 34 -3.14 13.92 -24.01
N GLU A 35 -3.54 12.66 -24.14
CA GLU A 35 -4.78 12.13 -23.57
C GLU A 35 -4.52 11.59 -22.16
N LYS A 36 -5.29 12.09 -21.17
CA LYS A 36 -5.17 11.70 -19.76
C LYS A 36 -5.25 10.19 -19.56
N GLU A 37 -6.22 9.54 -20.21
CA GLU A 37 -6.44 8.11 -20.06
C GLU A 37 -5.26 7.29 -20.57
N THR A 38 -4.64 7.72 -21.67
CA THR A 38 -3.43 7.08 -22.20
C THR A 38 -2.24 7.32 -21.28
N ALA A 39 -2.06 8.54 -20.77
CA ALA A 39 -0.98 8.87 -19.85
C ALA A 39 -1.06 8.10 -18.52
N ARG A 40 -2.28 7.90 -17.98
CA ARG A 40 -2.51 7.11 -16.76
C ARG A 40 -2.00 5.68 -16.87
N LYS A 41 -2.05 5.09 -18.06
CA LYS A 41 -1.54 3.72 -18.30
C LYS A 41 -0.04 3.57 -18.12
N GLY A 42 0.70 4.68 -18.15
CA GLY A 42 2.14 4.69 -17.91
C GLY A 42 2.55 4.76 -16.43
N THR A 43 1.59 4.79 -15.51
CA THR A 43 1.87 4.79 -14.06
C THR A 43 2.16 3.38 -13.56
N MET A 44 3.07 3.24 -12.59
CA MET A 44 3.34 1.95 -11.94
C MET A 44 2.08 1.43 -11.23
N SER A 45 1.30 2.35 -10.67
CA SER A 45 0.05 2.06 -9.99
C SER A 45 -0.99 1.44 -10.92
N TYR A 46 -1.12 1.96 -12.15
CA TYR A 46 -2.02 1.38 -13.15
C TYR A 46 -1.56 -0.01 -13.58
N GLU A 47 -0.26 -0.19 -13.81
CA GLU A 47 0.32 -1.49 -14.18
C GLU A 47 0.02 -2.55 -13.12
N ILE A 48 0.37 -2.26 -11.85
CA ILE A 48 0.14 -3.19 -10.73
C ILE A 48 -1.35 -3.50 -10.60
N LEU A 49 -2.22 -2.49 -10.54
CA LEU A 49 -3.66 -2.72 -10.38
C LEU A 49 -4.27 -3.53 -11.52
N THR A 50 -3.82 -3.29 -12.76
CA THR A 50 -4.32 -4.01 -13.94
C THR A 50 -3.89 -5.47 -13.91
N ASN A 51 -2.65 -5.76 -13.52
CA ASN A 51 -2.13 -7.13 -13.40
C ASN A 51 -2.88 -7.97 -12.36
N HIS A 52 -3.51 -7.32 -11.36
CA HIS A 52 -4.26 -7.98 -10.29
C HIS A 52 -5.78 -7.90 -10.47
N ASN A 53 -6.25 -7.30 -11.56
CA ASN A 53 -7.66 -7.13 -11.84
C ASN A 53 -8.27 -8.36 -12.52
N THR A 54 -9.32 -8.93 -11.92
CA THR A 54 -10.05 -10.08 -12.46
C THR A 54 -11.39 -9.70 -13.10
N SER A 55 -11.73 -8.40 -13.20
CA SER A 55 -13.06 -7.96 -13.65
C SER A 55 -13.21 -7.85 -15.17
N GLY A 56 -12.10 -7.74 -15.91
CA GLY A 56 -12.11 -7.35 -17.34
C GLY A 56 -12.55 -5.90 -17.59
N ASN A 57 -12.65 -5.07 -16.55
CA ASN A 57 -13.05 -3.67 -16.62
C ASN A 57 -11.99 -2.77 -15.97
N ASP A 58 -11.39 -1.89 -16.76
CA ASP A 58 -10.28 -1.03 -16.35
C ASP A 58 -10.70 0.14 -15.44
N LYS A 59 -12.00 0.34 -15.22
CA LYS A 59 -12.55 1.40 -14.35
C LYS A 59 -13.12 0.85 -13.05
N LYS A 60 -13.64 -0.37 -13.07
CA LYS A 60 -14.23 -1.08 -11.92
C LYS A 60 -13.45 -2.37 -11.68
N LEU A 61 -12.50 -2.28 -10.77
CA LEU A 61 -11.54 -3.33 -10.51
C LEU A 61 -12.11 -4.36 -9.54
N LYS A 62 -11.72 -5.62 -9.75
CA LYS A 62 -11.91 -6.71 -8.80
C LYS A 62 -10.55 -7.30 -8.51
N ILE A 63 -9.97 -6.92 -7.38
CA ILE A 63 -8.58 -7.17 -7.07
C ILE A 63 -8.40 -8.45 -6.25
N LYS A 64 -7.36 -9.20 -6.61
CA LYS A 64 -6.77 -10.28 -5.82
C LYS A 64 -5.40 -9.85 -5.31
N PHE A 65 -5.13 -10.10 -4.04
CA PHE A 65 -3.85 -9.80 -3.42
C PHE A 65 -2.96 -11.04 -3.40
N ASP A 66 -1.65 -10.85 -3.52
CA ASP A 66 -0.68 -11.94 -3.47
C ASP A 66 -0.43 -12.43 -2.06
N LYS A 67 -0.45 -11.49 -1.09
CA LYS A 67 -0.07 -11.75 0.30
C LYS A 67 -0.97 -10.97 1.25
N LEU A 68 -1.26 -11.59 2.40
CA LEU A 68 -2.02 -10.98 3.48
C LEU A 68 -1.15 -10.85 4.73
N THR A 69 -1.44 -9.84 5.56
CA THR A 69 -0.84 -9.74 6.89
C THR A 69 -1.82 -9.18 7.92
N SER A 70 -1.74 -9.68 9.15
CA SER A 70 -2.54 -9.18 10.26
C SER A 70 -1.78 -9.26 11.57
N HIS A 71 -2.21 -8.43 12.52
CA HIS A 71 -1.68 -8.43 13.88
C HIS A 71 -2.68 -9.01 14.87
N ASP A 72 -2.18 -9.38 16.04
CA ASP A 72 -2.88 -9.94 17.20
C ASP A 72 -4.25 -9.32 17.51
N ILE A 73 -4.37 -8.00 17.46
CA ILE A 73 -5.66 -7.33 17.73
C ILE A 73 -6.73 -7.67 16.68
N THR A 74 -6.35 -7.94 15.44
CA THR A 74 -7.29 -8.01 14.31
C THR A 74 -7.46 -9.42 13.75
N PHE A 75 -6.43 -10.27 13.75
CA PHE A 75 -6.51 -11.59 13.10
C PHE A 75 -7.56 -12.50 13.74
N VAL A 76 -7.86 -12.34 15.04
CA VAL A 76 -8.79 -13.21 15.76
C VAL A 76 -10.18 -13.09 15.16
N GLY A 77 -10.72 -11.87 15.12
CA GLY A 77 -12.04 -11.62 14.54
C GLY A 77 -12.10 -11.94 13.04
N ILE A 78 -11.03 -11.66 12.30
CA ILE A 78 -10.94 -11.96 10.86
C ILE A 78 -11.05 -13.45 10.61
N ILE A 79 -10.21 -14.25 11.25
CA ILE A 79 -10.15 -15.70 11.02
C ILE A 79 -11.40 -16.38 11.57
N GLN A 80 -11.93 -15.94 12.71
CA GLN A 80 -13.22 -16.47 13.22
C GLN A 80 -14.36 -16.21 12.23
N THR A 81 -14.44 -15.01 11.67
CA THR A 81 -15.48 -14.67 10.66
C THR A 81 -15.31 -15.49 9.39
N ALA A 82 -14.07 -15.62 8.89
CA ALA A 82 -13.78 -16.43 7.71
C ALA A 82 -14.09 -17.93 7.96
N ARG A 83 -13.71 -18.46 9.12
CA ARG A 83 -14.03 -19.84 9.55
C ARG A 83 -15.54 -20.08 9.62
N ALA A 84 -16.29 -19.17 10.22
CA ALA A 84 -17.75 -19.26 10.27
C ALA A 84 -18.38 -19.21 8.86
N SER A 85 -17.66 -18.65 7.90
CA SER A 85 -18.07 -18.51 6.49
C SER A 85 -17.51 -19.60 5.57
N GLY A 86 -16.90 -20.67 6.11
CA GLY A 86 -16.44 -21.82 5.33
C GLY A 86 -14.95 -21.84 4.96
N LEU A 87 -14.08 -21.10 5.67
CA LEU A 87 -12.63 -21.19 5.47
C LEU A 87 -12.08 -22.59 5.82
N GLU A 88 -11.44 -23.23 4.84
CA GLU A 88 -10.80 -24.54 4.99
C GLU A 88 -9.27 -24.46 5.04
N GLN A 89 -8.68 -23.51 4.30
CA GLN A 89 -7.24 -23.22 4.23
C GLN A 89 -7.04 -21.75 3.82
N PHE A 90 -5.90 -21.16 4.14
CA PHE A 90 -5.59 -19.83 3.64
C PHE A 90 -5.29 -19.90 2.13
N PRO A 91 -5.99 -19.13 1.28
CA PRO A 91 -5.86 -19.25 -0.18
C PRO A 91 -4.60 -18.59 -0.74
N VAL A 92 -3.94 -17.75 0.06
CA VAL A 92 -2.72 -17.01 -0.27
C VAL A 92 -1.83 -16.94 0.97
N PRO A 93 -0.51 -16.72 0.84
CA PRO A 93 0.38 -16.52 1.98
C PRO A 93 -0.18 -15.47 2.96
N TYR A 94 -0.35 -15.88 4.22
CA TYR A 94 -0.90 -15.03 5.28
C TYR A 94 -0.01 -15.06 6.51
N VAL A 95 0.44 -13.88 6.94
CA VAL A 95 1.29 -13.71 8.12
C VAL A 95 0.51 -13.15 9.30
N LEU A 96 0.59 -13.83 10.43
CA LEU A 96 -0.04 -13.48 11.71
C LEU A 96 1.04 -13.03 12.69
N THR A 97 1.06 -11.74 13.02
CA THR A 97 2.10 -11.12 13.87
C THR A 97 1.59 -10.74 15.25
N ASN A 98 2.39 -10.95 16.30
CA ASN A 98 1.99 -10.67 17.69
C ASN A 98 2.75 -9.46 18.24
N CYS A 99 2.56 -8.30 17.61
CA CYS A 99 3.36 -7.11 17.86
C CYS A 99 2.66 -5.97 18.62
N HIS A 100 1.33 -5.98 18.77
CA HIS A 100 0.63 -4.88 19.47
C HIS A 100 0.43 -5.21 20.96
N ASN A 101 0.24 -6.48 21.27
CA ASN A 101 -0.06 -6.96 22.61
C ASN A 101 1.10 -7.80 23.20
N SER A 102 2.35 -7.35 23.00
CA SER A 102 3.54 -8.07 23.48
C SER A 102 3.91 -7.76 24.94
N LEU A 103 3.41 -6.68 25.54
CA LEU A 103 3.68 -6.36 26.96
C LEU A 103 2.68 -7.06 27.88
N CYS A 104 3.17 -7.97 28.73
CA CYS A 104 2.35 -8.66 29.74
C CYS A 104 1.58 -7.71 30.67
N ALA A 105 2.10 -6.48 30.87
CA ALA A 105 1.56 -5.49 31.79
C ALA A 105 0.20 -4.88 31.38
N VAL A 106 -0.19 -4.98 30.10
CA VAL A 106 -1.37 -4.27 29.57
C VAL A 106 -2.55 -5.20 29.22
N GLY A 107 -2.35 -6.54 29.25
CA GLY A 107 -3.42 -7.48 28.84
C GLY A 107 -3.48 -8.85 29.53
N GLY A 108 -2.58 -9.21 30.45
CA GLY A 108 -2.67 -10.47 31.20
C GLY A 108 -2.82 -11.72 30.32
N THR A 109 -3.58 -12.72 30.79
CA THR A 109 -3.82 -14.01 30.11
C THR A 109 -4.60 -13.90 28.79
N ILE A 110 -5.28 -12.77 28.53
CA ILE A 110 -6.10 -12.58 27.32
C ILE A 110 -5.22 -12.58 26.07
N ASN A 111 -4.03 -11.97 26.15
CA ASN A 111 -3.12 -11.91 25.02
C ASN A 111 -2.53 -13.29 24.68
N GLU A 112 -2.34 -14.15 25.68
CA GLU A 112 -1.84 -15.51 25.46
C GLU A 112 -2.85 -16.36 24.69
N ASP A 113 -4.15 -16.21 24.98
CA ASP A 113 -5.21 -16.90 24.24
C ASP A 113 -5.27 -16.48 22.77
N ASP A 114 -5.14 -15.17 22.48
CA ASP A 114 -5.10 -14.66 21.10
C ASP A 114 -3.86 -15.17 20.35
N HIS A 115 -2.70 -15.18 21.02
CA HIS A 115 -1.45 -15.68 20.43
C HIS A 115 -1.53 -17.19 20.16
N MET A 116 -2.09 -17.96 21.09
CA MET A 116 -2.33 -19.39 20.93
C MET A 116 -3.37 -19.68 19.84
N PHE A 117 -4.42 -18.86 19.74
CA PHE A 117 -5.37 -18.92 18.64
C PHE A 117 -4.67 -18.69 17.30
N GLY A 118 -3.85 -17.64 17.17
CA GLY A 118 -3.07 -17.35 15.97
C GLY A 118 -2.14 -18.49 15.57
N LEU A 119 -1.40 -19.06 16.54
CA LEU A 119 -0.53 -20.23 16.31
C LEU A 119 -1.32 -21.44 15.83
N SER A 120 -2.46 -21.73 16.46
CA SER A 120 -3.33 -22.84 16.07
C SER A 120 -3.88 -22.66 14.65
N CYS A 121 -4.22 -21.43 14.26
CA CYS A 121 -4.72 -21.11 12.92
C CYS A 121 -3.63 -21.25 11.86
N ALA A 122 -2.41 -20.75 12.12
CA ALA A 122 -1.28 -20.93 11.20
C ALA A 122 -0.99 -22.42 10.96
N LYS A 123 -1.04 -23.26 12.00
CA LYS A 123 -0.89 -24.71 11.89
C LYS A 123 -2.04 -25.38 11.13
N ARG A 124 -3.28 -24.96 11.37
CA ARG A 124 -4.48 -25.58 10.78
C ARG A 124 -4.69 -25.20 9.32
N TYR A 125 -4.58 -23.91 9.01
CA TYR A 125 -4.98 -23.35 7.71
C TYR A 125 -3.79 -23.11 6.77
N GLY A 126 -2.55 -23.24 7.26
CA GLY A 126 -1.33 -23.01 6.48
C GLY A 126 -1.01 -21.52 6.38
N GLY A 127 -0.17 -21.01 7.29
CA GLY A 127 0.28 -19.63 7.30
C GLY A 127 1.55 -19.44 8.12
N VAL A 128 2.01 -18.19 8.23
CA VAL A 128 3.21 -17.85 9.00
C VAL A 128 2.79 -17.22 10.32
N TYR A 129 3.22 -17.83 11.42
CA TYR A 129 3.08 -17.27 12.75
C TYR A 129 4.37 -16.56 13.15
N VAL A 130 4.29 -15.28 13.51
CA VAL A 130 5.42 -14.49 14.03
C VAL A 130 5.21 -14.30 15.53
N PRO A 131 5.97 -15.02 16.38
CA PRO A 131 5.92 -14.91 17.83
C PRO A 131 5.97 -13.48 18.38
N PRO A 132 5.44 -13.27 19.61
CA PRO A 132 5.62 -12.01 20.30
C PRO A 132 7.12 -11.69 20.49
N HIS A 133 7.44 -10.41 20.53
CA HIS A 133 8.81 -9.88 20.66
C HIS A 133 9.76 -10.15 19.48
N GLN A 134 9.32 -10.82 18.42
CA GLN A 134 10.19 -11.11 17.28
C GLN A 134 10.29 -9.95 16.30
N ALA A 135 9.15 -9.36 15.90
CA ALA A 135 9.12 -8.26 14.93
C ALA A 135 7.81 -7.47 15.01
N VAL A 136 7.87 -6.20 14.60
CA VAL A 136 6.67 -5.40 14.30
C VAL A 136 6.12 -5.81 12.93
N ILE A 137 4.80 -5.85 12.77
CA ILE A 137 4.11 -6.27 11.53
C ILE A 137 4.72 -5.65 10.27
N HIS A 138 4.92 -4.33 10.25
CA HIS A 138 5.44 -3.63 9.08
C HIS A 138 6.92 -3.86 8.83
N GLN A 139 7.70 -4.08 9.88
CA GLN A 139 9.10 -4.47 9.71
C GLN A 139 9.17 -5.85 9.05
N TYR A 140 8.45 -6.82 9.61
CA TYR A 140 8.41 -8.18 9.08
C TYR A 140 7.89 -8.20 7.64
N ALA A 141 6.80 -7.47 7.35
CA ALA A 141 6.23 -7.42 6.02
C ALA A 141 7.19 -6.81 4.99
N ARG A 142 7.96 -5.77 5.34
CA ARG A 142 8.99 -5.22 4.43
C ARG A 142 10.09 -6.22 4.13
N GLU A 143 10.56 -6.94 5.13
CA GLU A 143 11.70 -7.86 5.00
C GLU A 143 11.30 -9.19 4.32
N MET A 144 10.06 -9.64 4.54
CA MET A 144 9.66 -11.01 4.20
C MET A 144 8.51 -11.10 3.17
N LEU A 145 7.73 -10.04 2.96
CA LEU A 145 6.53 -10.08 2.12
C LEU A 145 6.56 -9.10 0.94
N ALA A 146 7.15 -7.92 1.13
CA ALA A 146 7.23 -6.91 0.10
C ALA A 146 8.02 -7.42 -1.11
N GLU A 147 7.46 -7.21 -2.28
CA GLU A 147 7.98 -7.63 -3.56
C GLU A 147 7.50 -6.65 -4.65
N GLY A 148 8.40 -6.25 -5.54
CA GLY A 148 8.10 -5.28 -6.58
C GLY A 148 7.05 -5.82 -7.54
N GLY A 149 6.02 -5.03 -7.82
CA GLY A 149 4.93 -5.40 -8.71
C GLY A 149 3.76 -6.11 -8.03
N ASN A 150 3.93 -6.62 -6.81
CA ASN A 150 2.90 -7.36 -6.08
C ASN A 150 1.94 -6.44 -5.30
N MET A 151 0.78 -6.99 -4.94
CA MET A 151 -0.18 -6.40 -4.03
C MET A 151 -0.21 -7.10 -2.66
N LEU A 152 -0.20 -6.30 -1.58
CA LEU A 152 -0.26 -6.79 -0.21
C LEU A 152 -1.40 -6.12 0.57
N LEU A 153 -2.28 -6.92 1.17
CA LEU A 153 -3.37 -6.44 2.02
C LEU A 153 -3.07 -6.68 3.50
N GLY A 154 -3.12 -5.63 4.30
CA GLY A 154 -2.88 -5.67 5.75
C GLY A 154 -4.11 -5.22 6.53
N SER A 155 -4.32 -5.79 7.73
CA SER A 155 -5.35 -5.31 8.66
C SER A 155 -4.91 -4.10 9.51
N ASP A 156 -3.91 -3.35 9.05
CA ASP A 156 -3.37 -2.17 9.72
C ASP A 156 -3.30 -0.97 8.76
N SER A 157 -3.62 0.21 9.28
CA SER A 157 -3.66 1.49 8.53
C SER A 157 -2.32 1.92 7.92
N HIS A 158 -1.18 1.48 8.45
CA HIS A 158 0.17 1.82 8.01
C HIS A 158 0.76 0.75 7.09
N THR A 159 -0.06 -0.08 6.45
CA THR A 159 0.36 -1.06 5.45
C THR A 159 0.95 -0.34 4.23
N ARG A 160 2.24 0.01 4.30
CA ARG A 160 2.92 0.97 3.41
C ARG A 160 4.28 0.44 2.94
N TYR A 161 4.29 -0.30 1.83
CA TYR A 161 5.50 -0.94 1.29
C TYR A 161 5.84 -0.45 -0.13
N GLY A 162 5.24 0.67 -0.55
CA GLY A 162 5.43 1.24 -1.89
C GLY A 162 6.88 1.62 -2.21
N ALA A 163 7.70 1.94 -1.20
CA ALA A 163 9.13 2.18 -1.39
C ALA A 163 9.89 0.95 -1.95
N LEU A 164 9.33 -0.25 -1.80
CA LEU A 164 9.86 -1.51 -2.33
C LEU A 164 9.13 -1.94 -3.62
N GLY A 165 8.34 -1.06 -4.22
CA GLY A 165 7.56 -1.35 -5.43
C GLY A 165 6.31 -2.21 -5.19
N THR A 166 5.91 -2.44 -3.93
CA THR A 166 4.70 -3.19 -3.59
C THR A 166 3.52 -2.26 -3.39
N MET A 167 2.40 -2.53 -4.07
CA MET A 167 1.15 -1.83 -3.79
C MET A 167 0.51 -2.44 -2.54
N ALA A 168 0.75 -1.78 -1.40
CA ALA A 168 0.27 -2.22 -0.10
C ALA A 168 -0.96 -1.39 0.31
N ILE A 169 -2.01 -2.07 0.79
CA ILE A 169 -3.27 -1.44 1.20
C ILE A 169 -3.62 -1.92 2.62
N GLY A 170 -3.97 -0.96 3.49
CA GLY A 170 -4.47 -1.22 4.84
C GLY A 170 -5.99 -1.16 4.86
N GLU A 171 -6.65 -2.21 5.35
CA GLU A 171 -8.11 -2.31 5.37
C GLU A 171 -8.67 -2.92 6.65
N GLY A 172 -9.97 -2.76 6.84
CA GLY A 172 -10.71 -3.43 7.90
C GLY A 172 -10.80 -4.94 7.70
N GLY A 173 -11.04 -5.65 8.81
CA GLY A 173 -11.16 -7.11 8.81
C GLY A 173 -12.11 -7.72 7.76
N PRO A 174 -13.27 -7.12 7.43
CA PRO A 174 -14.17 -7.65 6.39
C PRO A 174 -13.54 -7.80 5.00
N GLU A 175 -12.62 -6.91 4.59
CA GLU A 175 -11.95 -7.04 3.29
C GLU A 175 -10.93 -8.17 3.29
N LEU A 176 -10.26 -8.42 4.42
CA LEU A 176 -9.40 -9.59 4.57
C LEU A 176 -10.20 -10.88 4.60
N VAL A 177 -11.38 -10.90 5.25
CA VAL A 177 -12.32 -12.03 5.20
C VAL A 177 -12.70 -12.36 3.76
N LYS A 178 -12.98 -11.35 2.92
CA LYS A 178 -13.26 -11.59 1.49
C LYS A 178 -12.09 -12.29 0.81
N GLN A 179 -10.85 -11.81 1.00
CA GLN A 179 -9.68 -12.44 0.38
C GLN A 179 -9.47 -13.88 0.87
N LEU A 180 -9.64 -14.14 2.18
CA LEU A 180 -9.56 -15.48 2.76
C LEU A 180 -10.62 -16.44 2.23
N LEU A 181 -11.79 -15.92 1.84
CA LEU A 181 -12.86 -16.70 1.20
C LEU A 181 -12.76 -16.68 -0.33
N SER A 182 -11.59 -16.35 -0.88
CA SER A 182 -11.35 -16.27 -2.32
C SER A 182 -12.33 -15.35 -3.07
N ARG A 183 -12.83 -14.31 -2.40
CA ARG A 183 -13.58 -13.19 -3.02
C ARG A 183 -12.63 -12.05 -3.38
N THR A 184 -13.15 -11.04 -4.06
CA THR A 184 -12.37 -9.91 -4.60
C THR A 184 -12.51 -8.66 -3.74
N TYR A 185 -11.52 -7.78 -3.84
CA TYR A 185 -11.57 -6.42 -3.30
C TYR A 185 -12.01 -5.50 -4.44
N ASP A 186 -13.23 -4.97 -4.31
CA ASP A 186 -13.91 -4.29 -5.40
C ASP A 186 -13.78 -2.78 -5.22
N ILE A 187 -13.06 -2.13 -6.14
CA ILE A 187 -12.80 -0.68 -6.10
C ILE A 187 -12.95 -0.04 -7.48
N ASN A 188 -13.17 1.27 -7.52
CA ASN A 188 -12.94 2.03 -8.74
C ASN A 188 -11.44 2.24 -8.93
N MET A 189 -10.99 2.35 -10.19
CA MET A 189 -9.62 2.75 -10.50
C MET A 189 -9.30 4.07 -9.77
N PRO A 190 -8.30 4.10 -8.84
CA PRO A 190 -7.98 5.29 -8.08
C PRO A 190 -7.30 6.33 -8.97
N GLU A 191 -7.44 7.59 -8.59
CA GLU A 191 -6.61 8.65 -9.17
C GLU A 191 -5.18 8.55 -8.63
N VAL A 192 -4.22 9.02 -9.42
CA VAL A 192 -2.80 9.03 -9.06
C VAL A 192 -2.33 10.46 -8.88
N VAL A 193 -1.64 10.71 -7.77
CA VAL A 193 -0.94 11.97 -7.48
C VAL A 193 0.55 11.72 -7.61
N ALA A 194 1.15 12.27 -8.67
CA ALA A 194 2.59 12.27 -8.82
C ALA A 194 3.23 13.26 -7.84
N VAL A 195 4.10 12.78 -6.96
CA VAL A 195 4.92 13.58 -6.06
C VAL A 195 6.32 13.68 -6.65
N TYR A 196 6.59 14.76 -7.37
CA TYR A 196 7.89 14.98 -8.01
C TYR A 196 8.89 15.61 -7.02
N LEU A 197 9.89 14.83 -6.62
CA LEU A 197 10.95 15.25 -5.70
C LEU A 197 12.19 15.69 -6.47
N THR A 198 12.81 16.78 -6.04
CA THR A 198 14.04 17.33 -6.65
C THR A 198 15.13 17.61 -5.64
N GLY A 199 16.37 17.60 -6.12
CA GLY A 199 17.55 17.97 -5.33
C GLY A 199 17.84 16.99 -4.20
N THR A 200 18.58 17.47 -3.20
CA THR A 200 19.07 16.66 -2.07
C THR A 200 18.63 17.29 -0.74
N PRO A 201 18.13 16.51 0.23
CA PRO A 201 17.87 17.02 1.57
C PRO A 201 19.11 17.67 2.19
N ARG A 202 18.92 18.78 2.91
CA ARG A 202 20.00 19.39 3.68
C ARG A 202 20.42 18.46 4.82
N LYS A 203 21.67 18.57 5.29
CA LYS A 203 22.14 17.82 6.47
C LYS A 203 21.18 18.02 7.65
N GLY A 204 20.74 16.92 8.25
CA GLY A 204 19.76 16.91 9.36
C GLY A 204 18.30 16.83 8.91
N VAL A 205 18.00 16.95 7.62
CA VAL A 205 16.68 16.72 7.02
C VAL A 205 16.67 15.34 6.37
N GLY A 206 15.58 14.59 6.47
CA GLY A 206 15.45 13.30 5.81
C GLY A 206 14.00 12.87 5.59
N PRO A 207 13.75 11.57 5.34
CA PRO A 207 12.47 11.14 4.77
C PRO A 207 11.24 11.52 5.59
N GLN A 208 11.33 11.48 6.92
CA GLN A 208 10.24 11.90 7.80
C GLN A 208 9.91 13.39 7.66
N ASP A 209 10.94 14.24 7.58
CA ASP A 209 10.78 15.68 7.45
C ASP A 209 10.12 16.03 6.09
N VAL A 210 10.52 15.32 5.03
CA VAL A 210 9.90 15.43 3.70
C VAL A 210 8.44 14.98 3.73
N ALA A 211 8.13 13.85 4.37
CA ALA A 211 6.76 13.36 4.51
C ALA A 211 5.88 14.36 5.29
N LEU A 212 6.39 14.93 6.39
CA LEU A 212 5.67 15.95 7.17
C LEU A 212 5.44 17.23 6.36
N ALA A 213 6.41 17.66 5.55
CA ALA A 213 6.23 18.81 4.66
C ALA A 213 5.13 18.56 3.62
N ILE A 214 5.07 17.36 3.04
CA ILE A 214 4.00 16.97 2.10
C ILE A 214 2.64 16.98 2.83
N ILE A 215 2.54 16.34 4.00
CA ILE A 215 1.31 16.31 4.81
C ILE A 215 0.82 17.74 5.09
N GLY A 216 1.72 18.63 5.51
CA GLY A 216 1.39 20.04 5.77
C GLY A 216 0.81 20.77 4.55
N ALA A 217 1.19 20.39 3.33
CA ALA A 217 0.68 21.00 2.11
C ALA A 217 -0.65 20.40 1.61
N VAL A 218 -0.92 19.12 1.88
CA VAL A 218 -2.00 18.36 1.22
C VAL A 218 -3.13 17.90 2.15
N PHE A 219 -2.93 17.92 3.47
CA PHE A 219 -3.90 17.35 4.40
C PHE A 219 -5.17 18.20 4.51
N ALA A 220 -5.02 19.51 4.73
CA ALA A 220 -6.14 20.41 5.02
C ALA A 220 -7.13 20.55 3.84
N ASN A 221 -6.66 20.37 2.61
CA ASN A 221 -7.48 20.46 1.39
C ASN A 221 -7.86 19.08 0.83
N GLY A 222 -7.47 17.98 1.49
CA GLY A 222 -7.80 16.61 1.07
C GLY A 222 -7.24 16.24 -0.31
N TYR A 223 -6.15 16.86 -0.76
CA TYR A 223 -5.63 16.71 -2.13
C TYR A 223 -5.36 15.24 -2.48
N VAL A 224 -4.90 14.44 -1.52
CA VAL A 224 -4.53 13.02 -1.69
C VAL A 224 -5.63 12.02 -1.25
N ASN A 225 -6.80 12.49 -0.83
CA ASN A 225 -7.87 11.60 -0.35
C ASN A 225 -8.34 10.65 -1.45
N ASN A 226 -8.37 9.35 -1.14
CA ASN A 226 -8.73 8.25 -2.04
C ASN A 226 -7.89 8.20 -3.33
N LYS A 227 -6.62 8.60 -3.25
CA LYS A 227 -5.67 8.59 -4.36
C LYS A 227 -4.43 7.78 -4.00
N VAL A 228 -3.76 7.25 -5.01
CA VAL A 228 -2.42 6.67 -4.87
C VAL A 228 -1.40 7.80 -5.03
N MET A 229 -0.47 7.92 -4.08
CA MET A 229 0.65 8.82 -4.19
C MET A 229 1.84 8.09 -4.80
N GLU A 230 2.31 8.56 -5.94
CA GLU A 230 3.40 7.95 -6.69
C GLU A 230 4.59 8.91 -6.69
N PHE A 231 5.68 8.51 -6.04
CA PHE A 231 6.86 9.35 -5.90
C PHE A 231 7.72 9.20 -7.15
N VAL A 232 8.06 10.32 -7.79
CA VAL A 232 8.88 10.40 -9.00
C VAL A 232 9.93 11.51 -8.89
N GLY A 233 10.87 11.57 -9.83
CA GLY A 233 11.88 12.65 -9.93
C GLY A 233 13.27 12.29 -9.42
N ASP A 234 14.23 13.14 -9.75
CA ASP A 234 15.67 12.96 -9.48
C ASP A 234 16.01 13.06 -7.98
N GLY A 235 15.15 13.68 -7.17
CA GLY A 235 15.34 13.77 -5.73
C GLY A 235 15.14 12.46 -4.97
N ILE A 236 14.54 11.43 -5.59
CA ILE A 236 14.31 10.13 -4.94
C ILE A 236 15.61 9.43 -4.60
N GLU A 237 16.57 9.44 -5.53
CA GLU A 237 17.89 8.81 -5.34
C GLU A 237 18.65 9.41 -4.15
N ASN A 238 18.28 10.61 -3.73
CA ASN A 238 18.85 11.35 -2.62
C ASN A 238 18.13 11.12 -1.28
N LEU A 239 17.10 10.27 -1.25
CA LEU A 239 16.38 9.86 -0.05
C LEU A 239 16.67 8.41 0.28
N SER A 240 17.25 8.16 1.44
CA SER A 240 17.51 6.78 1.88
C SER A 240 16.20 6.07 2.24
N VAL A 241 16.12 4.79 1.86
CA VAL A 241 15.01 3.88 2.23
C VAL A 241 15.06 3.57 3.74
N ASP A 242 16.27 3.47 4.29
CA ASP A 242 16.54 3.31 5.71
C ASP A 242 17.26 4.52 6.28
N ARG A 243 16.82 5.01 7.45
CA ARG A 243 17.67 5.79 8.35
C ARG A 243 18.24 4.81 9.37
N ASN A 244 19.45 4.30 9.12
CA ASN A 244 20.34 3.89 10.20
C ASN A 244 21.17 5.11 10.61
#